data_AF-U5DN12-F1
#
_entry.id   AF-U5DN12-F1
#
_cell.length_a   1.000
_cell.length_b   1.000
_cell.length_c   1.000
_cell.angle_alpha   90.00
_cell.angle_beta   90.00
_cell.angle_gamma   90.00
#
_symmetry.space_group_name_H-M   'P 1'
#
loop_
_entity.id
_entity.type
_entity.pdbx_description
1 polymer ?
#
loop_
_entity_poly.entity_id
_entity_poly.type
_entity_poly.pdbx_seq_one_letter_code
_entity_poly.pdbx_strand_id
1 'polypeptide(L)'
;MAARPDANCHFAADAIEQQSELRDAAIAGDADARQQYNELLQEHARQLAQCRRQTWPPQQAIWLRLYPCDLQTGAVDAILDDIVARGYNQVYVEAFYDGQVLLPVEDNPTPWPSALRAPGTESVDLLAQAIAKGRERGLRVYAWMFSLNFGYSYTQDAERQPALALNGRGQNTLDFIPNASQVFVDPYHLLARQDYARLVQAVLQRQPDGVLFDYIRYPRGIGGDSVADTVSDLWIYSDASRAALLARAENAKSRLLIERYLERGYLTADDLNAADKLGSGPARWQGRPSGSSALQRDLWRLSVAHAAQGVIDFLNAAAQPVRQRGLPAGAVFFPDGNQIVGAQGFDSRLQPWAKFPSTLEWHAMSYGVCGKTDCISDLVQRVVDRAPSGTRIIPALAGDWGRSYDNRPPLEAQMNDLHRRFPQIQAVSHFSYEWQTPELARERKFCPTP
;
A
#
# COMPACT_ATOMS: atom_id res chain seq x y z
N MET A 1 2.37 34.29 24.70
CA MET A 1 2.64 32.90 25.16
C MET A 1 1.97 32.01 24.13
N ALA A 2 2.72 31.34 23.26
CA ALA A 2 2.12 30.45 22.26
C ALA A 2 1.35 29.33 22.98
N ALA A 3 0.11 29.09 22.55
CA ALA A 3 -0.76 28.07 23.14
C ALA A 3 -0.12 26.68 22.97
N ARG A 4 -0.06 25.90 24.06
CA ARG A 4 0.42 24.50 23.98
C ARG A 4 -0.55 23.65 23.18
N PRO A 5 -0.08 22.62 22.46
CA PRO A 5 -0.94 21.68 21.77
C PRO A 5 -1.91 20.99 22.75
N ASP A 6 -3.10 20.60 22.27
CA ASP A 6 -4.11 19.90 23.06
C ASP A 6 -3.70 18.44 23.40
N ALA A 7 -4.60 17.68 24.02
CA ALA A 7 -4.37 16.29 24.40
C ALA A 7 -4.14 15.33 23.21
N ASN A 8 -4.46 15.74 21.98
CA ASN A 8 -4.19 15.03 20.73
C ASN A 8 -3.05 15.68 19.93
N CYS A 9 -2.34 16.65 20.54
CA CYS A 9 -1.31 17.47 19.93
C CYS A 9 -1.79 18.40 18.80
N HIS A 10 -3.05 18.82 18.81
CA HIS A 10 -3.56 19.84 17.89
C HIS A 10 -3.14 21.24 18.34
N PHE A 11 -2.76 22.08 17.39
CA PHE A 11 -2.44 23.48 17.67
C PHE A 11 -3.71 24.32 17.76
N ALA A 12 -3.62 25.42 18.51
CA ALA A 12 -4.72 26.36 18.68
C ALA A 12 -4.94 27.17 17.39
N ALA A 13 -6.18 27.61 17.17
CA ALA A 13 -6.59 28.30 15.94
C ALA A 13 -5.81 29.60 15.68
N ASP A 14 -5.46 30.34 16.73
CA ASP A 14 -4.67 31.57 16.65
C ASP A 14 -3.24 31.32 16.15
N ALA A 15 -2.60 30.22 16.60
CA ALA A 15 -1.29 29.83 16.11
C ALA A 15 -1.31 29.40 14.64
N ILE A 16 -2.40 28.74 14.21
CA ILE A 16 -2.61 28.33 12.81
C ILE A 16 -2.81 29.57 11.92
N GLU A 17 -3.64 30.52 12.36
CA GLU A 17 -3.90 31.78 11.65
C GLU A 17 -2.62 32.60 11.49
N GLN A 18 -1.85 32.78 12.58
CA GLN A 18 -0.56 33.48 12.54
C GLN A 18 0.42 32.82 11.56
N GLN A 19 0.49 31.48 11.54
CA GLN A 19 1.34 30.76 10.61
C GLN A 19 0.92 30.99 9.15
N SER A 20 -0.39 31.01 8.88
CA SER A 20 -0.94 31.29 7.56
C SER A 20 -0.61 32.71 7.08
N GLU A 21 -0.80 33.72 7.94
CA GLU A 21 -0.51 35.12 7.60
C GLU A 21 0.98 35.33 7.28
N LEU A 22 1.88 34.75 8.08
CA LEU A 22 3.31 34.82 7.85
C LEU A 22 3.73 34.11 6.56
N ARG A 23 3.14 32.95 6.26
CA ARG A 23 3.36 32.23 5.01
C ARG A 23 2.96 33.09 3.82
N ASP A 24 1.76 33.67 3.85
CA ASP A 24 1.20 34.44 2.73
C ASP A 24 2.02 35.74 2.50
N ALA A 25 2.44 36.42 3.56
CA ALA A 25 3.34 37.57 3.48
C ALA A 25 4.74 37.18 2.97
N ALA A 26 5.30 36.05 3.40
CA ALA A 26 6.57 35.53 2.90
C ALA A 26 6.50 35.20 1.39
N ILE A 27 5.38 34.65 0.93
CA ILE A 27 5.11 34.39 -0.49
C ILE A 27 5.00 35.70 -1.28
N ALA A 28 4.42 36.75 -0.69
CA ALA A 28 4.34 38.09 -1.28
C ALA A 28 5.70 38.82 -1.34
N GLY A 29 6.77 38.24 -0.78
CA GLY A 29 8.13 38.75 -0.85
C GLY A 29 8.62 39.50 0.39
N ASP A 30 7.87 39.48 1.49
CA ASP A 30 8.29 40.07 2.76
C ASP A 30 9.40 39.21 3.41
N ALA A 31 10.60 39.80 3.52
CA ALA A 31 11.77 39.12 4.08
C ALA A 31 11.68 38.89 5.59
N ASP A 32 11.05 39.81 6.33
CA ASP A 32 10.87 39.70 7.77
C ASP A 32 9.83 38.62 8.07
N ALA A 33 8.72 38.61 7.32
CA ALA A 33 7.71 37.56 7.42
C ALA A 33 8.30 36.18 7.07
N ARG A 34 9.17 36.11 6.06
CA ARG A 34 9.87 34.85 5.71
C ARG A 34 10.75 34.35 6.84
N GLN A 35 11.50 35.23 7.52
CA GLN A 35 12.30 34.84 8.66
C GLN A 35 11.41 34.35 9.82
N GLN A 36 10.38 35.11 10.17
CA GLN A 36 9.44 34.76 11.24
C GLN A 36 8.70 33.46 10.96
N TYR A 37 8.28 33.23 9.70
CA TYR A 37 7.66 31.98 9.27
C TYR A 37 8.61 30.81 9.50
N ASN A 38 9.86 30.89 9.06
CA ASN A 38 10.84 29.83 9.25
C ASN A 38 11.12 29.54 10.73
N GLU A 39 11.22 30.57 11.57
CA GLU A 39 11.37 30.42 13.02
C GLU A 39 10.15 29.73 13.65
N LEU A 40 8.95 30.10 13.20
CA LEU A 40 7.69 29.49 13.64
C LEU A 40 7.62 28.01 13.24
N LEU A 41 8.05 27.63 12.03
CA LEU A 41 8.14 26.23 11.61
C LEU A 41 8.99 25.39 12.57
N GLN A 42 10.15 25.92 12.98
CA GLN A 42 11.04 25.22 13.92
C GLN A 42 10.47 25.15 15.34
N GLU A 43 9.73 26.17 15.77
CA GLU A 43 9.02 26.16 17.04
C GLU A 43 7.89 25.12 17.04
N HIS A 44 7.05 25.14 16.02
CA HIS A 44 5.96 24.19 15.81
C HIS A 44 6.47 22.74 15.78
N ALA A 45 7.56 22.48 15.03
CA ALA A 45 8.20 21.17 15.00
C ALA A 45 8.66 20.69 16.39
N ARG A 46 9.28 21.58 17.19
CA ARG A 46 9.72 21.28 18.56
C ARG A 46 8.56 21.02 19.51
N GLN A 47 7.51 21.85 19.45
CA GLN A 47 6.31 21.69 20.27
C GLN A 47 5.58 20.39 19.97
N LEU A 48 5.41 20.05 18.69
CA LEU A 48 4.80 18.79 18.28
C LEU A 48 5.64 17.60 18.74
N ALA A 49 6.96 17.64 18.52
CA ALA A 49 7.86 16.56 18.96
C ALA A 49 7.89 16.39 20.48
N GLN A 50 7.70 17.46 21.25
CA GLN A 50 7.56 17.39 22.70
C GLN A 50 6.21 16.77 23.10
N CYS A 51 5.10 17.22 22.48
CA CYS A 51 3.79 16.66 22.75
C CYS A 51 3.73 15.16 22.46
N ARG A 52 4.20 14.72 21.28
CA ARG A 52 4.23 13.30 20.89
C ARG A 52 5.15 12.44 21.77
N ARG A 53 6.14 13.02 22.46
CA ARG A 53 6.93 12.29 23.45
C ARG A 53 6.18 12.03 24.75
N GLN A 54 5.15 12.82 25.06
CA GLN A 54 4.41 12.77 26.31
C GLN A 54 3.01 12.18 26.13
N THR A 55 2.52 12.16 24.89
CA THR A 55 1.16 11.79 24.52
C THR A 55 1.20 10.64 23.52
N TRP A 56 0.41 9.60 23.79
CA TRP A 56 0.24 8.50 22.85
C TRP A 56 -0.63 8.93 21.65
N PRO A 57 -0.30 8.52 20.42
CA PRO A 57 0.87 7.73 20.04
C PRO A 57 2.08 8.63 19.76
N PRO A 58 3.30 8.15 20.04
CA PRO A 58 4.51 8.90 19.71
C PRO A 58 4.78 9.01 18.20
N GLN A 59 4.17 8.15 17.39
CA GLN A 59 4.13 8.29 15.93
C GLN A 59 2.68 8.35 15.47
N GLN A 60 2.32 9.45 14.83
CA GLN A 60 1.01 9.61 14.20
C GLN A 60 1.21 10.09 12.77
N ALA A 61 0.77 9.28 11.82
CA ALA A 61 0.94 9.54 10.40
C ALA A 61 -0.38 9.87 9.69
N ILE A 62 -0.29 10.54 8.55
CA ILE A 62 -1.42 10.77 7.65
C ILE A 62 -1.04 10.44 6.21
N TRP A 63 -1.99 9.91 5.45
CA TRP A 63 -1.82 9.55 4.05
C TRP A 63 -2.20 10.75 3.17
N LEU A 64 -1.34 11.10 2.23
CA LEU A 64 -1.45 12.32 1.43
C LEU A 64 -1.22 12.02 -0.05
N ARG A 65 -2.22 12.32 -0.89
CA ARG A 65 -2.05 12.44 -2.34
C ARG A 65 -1.70 13.89 -2.67
N LEU A 66 -0.72 14.07 -3.55
CA LEU A 66 -0.42 15.38 -4.15
C LEU A 66 -1.00 15.46 -5.56
N TYR A 67 -1.39 16.65 -5.97
CA TYR A 67 -2.04 16.94 -7.25
C TYR A 67 -1.25 18.00 -8.02
N PRO A 68 -1.45 18.12 -9.34
CA PRO A 68 -0.81 19.18 -10.13
C PRO A 68 -1.06 20.60 -9.60
N CYS A 69 -2.22 20.87 -8.98
CA CYS A 69 -2.52 22.20 -8.41
C CYS A 69 -1.71 22.51 -7.14
N ASP A 70 -1.12 21.49 -6.50
CA ASP A 70 -0.23 21.72 -5.36
C ASP A 70 1.09 22.37 -5.79
N LEU A 71 1.34 22.53 -7.10
CA LEU A 71 2.44 23.35 -7.64
C LEU A 71 2.22 24.85 -7.47
N GLN A 72 1.02 25.29 -7.13
CA GLN A 72 0.78 26.70 -6.83
C GLN A 72 1.67 27.15 -5.66
N THR A 73 2.21 28.36 -5.76
CA THR A 73 3.13 28.91 -4.76
C THR A 73 2.51 28.83 -3.36
N GLY A 74 3.17 28.13 -2.44
CA GLY A 74 2.72 27.96 -1.06
C GLY A 74 1.70 26.85 -0.81
N ALA A 75 1.18 26.16 -1.84
CA ALA A 75 0.17 25.14 -1.64
C ALA A 75 0.70 23.93 -0.85
N VAL A 76 1.88 23.41 -1.21
CA VAL A 76 2.55 22.34 -0.43
C VAL A 76 2.84 22.81 0.99
N ASP A 77 3.26 24.06 1.18
CA ASP A 77 3.53 24.63 2.51
C ASP A 77 2.26 24.63 3.37
N ALA A 78 1.15 25.12 2.84
CA ALA A 78 -0.14 25.16 3.54
C ALA A 78 -0.64 23.77 3.95
N ILE A 79 -0.51 22.78 3.06
CA ILE A 79 -0.91 21.39 3.35
C ILE A 79 -0.06 20.83 4.49
N LEU A 80 1.26 21.00 4.44
CA LEU A 80 2.14 20.45 5.46
C LEU A 80 2.05 21.20 6.80
N ASP A 81 1.77 22.51 6.77
CA ASP A 81 1.44 23.30 7.96
C ASP A 81 0.19 22.76 8.65
N ASP A 82 -0.89 22.51 7.90
CA ASP A 82 -2.15 21.94 8.43
C ASP A 82 -1.93 20.53 9.01
N ILE A 83 -1.12 19.69 8.34
CA ILE A 83 -0.75 18.36 8.85
C ILE A 83 -0.05 18.45 10.21
N VAL A 84 0.91 19.37 10.37
CA VAL A 84 1.61 19.59 11.65
C VAL A 84 0.65 20.14 12.70
N ALA A 85 -0.19 21.09 12.33
CA ALA A 85 -1.18 21.69 13.22
C ALA A 85 -2.23 20.68 13.72
N ARG A 86 -2.55 19.66 12.92
CA ARG A 86 -3.37 18.49 13.32
C ARG A 86 -2.57 17.43 14.10
N GLY A 87 -1.36 17.74 14.51
CA GLY A 87 -0.55 16.90 15.38
C GLY A 87 0.13 15.72 14.69
N TYR A 88 0.14 15.63 13.37
CA TYR A 88 0.83 14.52 12.69
C TYR A 88 2.33 14.80 12.61
N ASN A 89 3.16 13.84 13.01
CA ASN A 89 4.63 13.95 12.94
C ASN A 89 5.25 13.08 11.83
N GLN A 90 4.41 12.51 10.97
CA GLN A 90 4.79 11.69 9.84
C GLN A 90 3.74 11.81 8.74
N VAL A 91 4.16 11.73 7.48
CA VAL A 91 3.28 11.79 6.31
C VAL A 91 3.67 10.74 5.28
N TYR A 92 2.67 10.10 4.68
CA TYR A 92 2.82 9.10 3.63
C TYR A 92 2.39 9.71 2.30
N VAL A 93 3.37 10.20 1.54
CA VAL A 93 3.14 10.88 0.26
C VAL A 93 3.00 9.83 -0.84
N GLU A 94 1.87 9.82 -1.52
CA GLU A 94 1.59 8.90 -2.61
C GLU A 94 2.49 9.19 -3.83
N ALA A 95 3.57 8.42 -3.96
CA ALA A 95 4.60 8.60 -4.97
C ALA A 95 4.34 7.78 -6.25
N PHE A 96 3.58 6.68 -6.14
CA PHE A 96 3.20 5.85 -7.28
C PHE A 96 1.79 5.29 -7.11
N TYR A 97 0.90 5.63 -8.03
CA TYR A 97 -0.53 5.33 -7.96
C TYR A 97 -1.18 5.41 -9.33
N ASP A 98 -2.31 4.72 -9.54
CA ASP A 98 -3.17 4.85 -10.73
C ASP A 98 -2.42 4.86 -12.09
N GLY A 99 -1.28 4.18 -12.20
CA GLY A 99 -0.45 4.16 -13.41
C GLY A 99 0.33 5.45 -13.65
N GLN A 100 0.75 6.17 -12.62
CA GLN A 100 1.60 7.33 -12.75
C GLN A 100 2.50 7.47 -11.54
N VAL A 101 3.59 8.21 -11.71
CA VAL A 101 4.61 8.39 -10.69
C VAL A 101 4.85 9.87 -10.44
N LEU A 102 5.05 10.24 -9.17
CA LEU A 102 5.39 11.60 -8.75
C LEU A 102 6.89 11.92 -8.98
N LEU A 103 7.39 11.57 -10.18
CA LEU A 103 8.73 11.92 -10.65
C LEU A 103 8.61 12.96 -11.77
N PRO A 104 9.56 13.89 -11.92
CA PRO A 104 9.59 14.83 -13.03
C PRO A 104 9.72 14.11 -14.38
N VAL A 105 9.15 14.65 -15.45
CA VAL A 105 9.23 14.06 -16.79
C VAL A 105 10.69 13.92 -17.25
N GLU A 106 11.52 14.94 -16.99
CA GLU A 106 12.93 14.97 -17.42
C GLU A 106 13.83 13.97 -16.67
N ASP A 107 13.41 13.51 -15.49
CA ASP A 107 14.16 12.54 -14.69
C ASP A 107 13.24 11.41 -14.18
N ASN A 108 12.57 10.77 -15.14
CA ASN A 108 11.74 9.60 -14.91
C ASN A 108 12.21 8.43 -15.80
N PRO A 109 13.05 7.52 -15.29
CA PRO A 109 13.58 6.39 -16.05
C PRO A 109 12.59 5.21 -16.17
N THR A 110 11.36 5.38 -15.68
CA THR A 110 10.38 4.31 -15.51
C THR A 110 9.39 4.28 -16.69
N PRO A 111 8.66 3.17 -16.91
CA PRO A 111 7.65 3.10 -17.97
C PRO A 111 6.36 3.88 -17.67
N TRP A 112 6.20 4.42 -16.46
CA TRP A 112 5.00 5.17 -16.10
C TRP A 112 5.18 6.65 -16.39
N PRO A 113 4.15 7.34 -16.89
CA PRO A 113 4.19 8.79 -17.05
C PRO A 113 4.27 9.49 -15.69
N SER A 114 4.78 10.72 -15.70
CA SER A 114 4.67 11.61 -14.55
C SER A 114 3.20 11.89 -14.20
N ALA A 115 2.93 12.10 -12.91
CA ALA A 115 1.69 12.69 -12.44
C ALA A 115 1.54 14.17 -12.85
N LEU A 116 2.66 14.85 -13.15
CA LEU A 116 2.71 16.21 -13.65
C LEU A 116 2.89 16.19 -15.17
N ARG A 117 1.82 16.52 -15.90
CA ARG A 117 1.79 16.44 -17.37
C ARG A 117 1.51 17.79 -18.05
N ALA A 118 1.33 18.85 -17.26
CA ALA A 118 1.10 20.18 -17.80
C ALA A 118 2.39 20.72 -18.43
N PRO A 119 2.34 21.36 -19.61
CA PRO A 119 3.51 21.99 -20.20
C PRO A 119 4.17 22.98 -19.22
N GLY A 120 5.50 22.95 -19.14
CA GLY A 120 6.28 23.77 -18.21
C GLY A 120 6.51 23.15 -16.83
N THR A 121 6.05 21.92 -16.60
CA THR A 121 6.26 21.17 -15.34
C THR A 121 7.26 20.02 -15.49
N GLU A 122 7.93 19.91 -16.62
CA GLU A 122 8.73 18.74 -17.00
C GLU A 122 9.91 18.47 -16.05
N SER A 123 10.51 19.53 -15.49
CA SER A 123 11.62 19.47 -14.54
C SER A 123 11.18 19.49 -13.06
N VAL A 124 9.87 19.59 -12.79
CA VAL A 124 9.35 19.80 -11.43
C VAL A 124 9.31 18.48 -10.66
N ASP A 125 10.18 18.33 -9.66
CA ASP A 125 10.18 17.17 -8.76
C ASP A 125 9.34 17.45 -7.50
N LEU A 126 8.03 17.23 -7.60
CA LEU A 126 7.08 17.49 -6.50
C LEU A 126 7.28 16.52 -5.32
N LEU A 127 7.76 15.29 -5.56
CA LEU A 127 8.11 14.37 -4.48
C LEU A 127 9.29 14.89 -3.67
N ALA A 128 10.37 15.32 -4.33
CA ALA A 128 11.53 15.90 -3.66
C ALA A 128 11.17 17.18 -2.88
N GLN A 129 10.32 18.04 -3.46
CA GLN A 129 9.82 19.25 -2.78
C GLN A 129 9.02 18.91 -1.52
N ALA A 130 8.09 17.94 -1.60
CA ALA A 130 7.30 17.51 -0.45
C ALA A 130 8.18 16.91 0.67
N ILE A 131 9.21 16.12 0.31
CA ILE A 131 10.18 15.58 1.25
C ILE A 131 10.97 16.70 1.95
N ALA A 132 11.52 17.65 1.18
CA ALA A 132 12.29 18.76 1.74
C ALA A 132 11.44 19.63 2.67
N LYS A 133 10.27 20.08 2.20
CA LYS A 133 9.34 20.92 2.97
C LYS A 133 8.75 20.20 4.19
N GLY A 134 8.55 18.89 4.10
CA GLY A 134 8.13 18.08 5.24
C GLY A 134 9.19 18.05 6.34
N ARG A 135 10.47 17.88 5.95
CA ARG A 135 11.59 17.88 6.91
C ARG A 135 11.82 19.23 7.56
N GLU A 136 11.64 20.34 6.85
CA GLU A 136 11.67 21.69 7.43
C GLU A 136 10.69 21.84 8.60
N ARG A 137 9.57 21.12 8.54
CA ARG A 137 8.50 21.06 9.55
C ARG A 137 8.69 19.95 10.60
N GLY A 138 9.80 19.22 10.55
CA GLY A 138 10.08 18.10 11.45
C GLY A 138 9.25 16.84 11.17
N LEU A 139 8.60 16.74 10.01
CA LEU A 139 7.89 15.54 9.59
C LEU A 139 8.87 14.48 9.10
N ARG A 140 8.58 13.22 9.41
CA ARG A 140 9.10 12.08 8.64
C ARG A 140 8.24 11.89 7.38
N VAL A 141 8.86 11.82 6.21
CA VAL A 141 8.15 11.73 4.92
C VAL A 141 8.44 10.38 4.27
N TYR A 142 7.43 9.50 4.19
CA TYR A 142 7.58 8.22 3.47
C TYR A 142 6.99 8.34 2.07
N ALA A 143 7.59 7.64 1.13
CA ALA A 143 6.99 7.41 -0.18
C ALA A 143 6.01 6.24 -0.11
N TRP A 144 4.73 6.48 -0.38
CA TRP A 144 3.70 5.45 -0.52
C TRP A 144 3.55 5.07 -1.99
N MET A 145 3.69 3.77 -2.27
CA MET A 145 3.74 3.24 -3.62
C MET A 145 2.80 2.05 -3.77
N PHE A 146 1.98 2.04 -4.82
CA PHE A 146 1.32 0.81 -5.23
C PHE A 146 2.38 -0.22 -5.64
N SER A 147 2.09 -1.51 -5.46
CA SER A 147 3.01 -2.60 -5.77
C SER A 147 2.50 -3.37 -6.98
N LEU A 148 1.66 -4.39 -6.79
CA LEU A 148 1.23 -5.22 -7.91
C LEU A 148 0.19 -4.53 -8.80
N ASN A 149 -0.46 -3.47 -8.34
CA ASN A 149 -1.33 -2.63 -9.17
C ASN A 149 -0.50 -1.58 -9.92
N PHE A 150 -0.17 -1.86 -11.18
CA PHE A 150 0.64 -0.99 -12.04
C PHE A 150 -0.17 0.08 -12.78
N GLY A 151 -1.50 -0.03 -12.75
CA GLY A 151 -2.40 0.91 -13.42
C GLY A 151 -2.42 0.84 -14.95
N TYR A 152 -3.42 1.49 -15.55
CA TYR A 152 -3.75 1.38 -16.97
C TYR A 152 -2.67 1.88 -17.94
N SER A 153 -1.92 2.91 -17.57
CA SER A 153 -0.88 3.47 -18.45
C SER A 153 0.21 2.46 -18.81
N TYR A 154 0.51 1.52 -17.89
CA TYR A 154 1.52 0.49 -18.09
C TYR A 154 1.20 -0.44 -19.27
N THR A 155 -0.09 -0.59 -19.60
CA THR A 155 -0.57 -1.49 -20.66
C THR A 155 -0.71 -0.80 -22.01
N GLN A 156 -0.48 0.51 -22.08
CA GLN A 156 -0.49 1.25 -23.34
C GLN A 156 0.68 0.84 -24.24
N ASP A 157 1.73 0.30 -23.64
CA ASP A 157 2.79 -0.39 -24.33
C ASP A 157 2.43 -1.87 -24.53
N ALA A 158 2.29 -2.28 -25.79
CA ALA A 158 1.96 -3.65 -26.16
C ALA A 158 3.00 -4.66 -25.66
N GLU A 159 4.28 -4.28 -25.53
CA GLU A 159 5.34 -5.17 -25.04
C GLU A 159 5.17 -5.52 -23.55
N ARG A 160 4.40 -4.72 -22.82
CA ARG A 160 4.16 -4.88 -21.37
C ARG A 160 2.88 -5.63 -21.03
N GLN A 161 1.96 -5.79 -21.99
CA GLN A 161 0.71 -6.53 -21.77
C GLN A 161 0.91 -8.01 -21.37
N PRO A 162 1.93 -8.75 -21.87
CA PRO A 162 2.20 -10.11 -21.39
C PRO A 162 2.58 -10.19 -19.90
N ALA A 163 2.94 -9.06 -19.27
CA ALA A 163 3.27 -9.01 -17.86
C ALA A 163 2.03 -8.95 -16.93
N LEU A 164 0.83 -8.81 -17.48
CA LEU A 164 -0.41 -8.77 -16.72
C LEU A 164 -0.75 -10.12 -16.10
N ALA A 165 -1.37 -10.07 -14.92
CA ALA A 165 -1.86 -11.28 -14.28
C ALA A 165 -3.05 -11.85 -15.08
N LEU A 166 -3.07 -13.17 -15.26
CA LEU A 166 -4.08 -13.88 -16.03
C LEU A 166 -4.76 -14.92 -15.13
N ASN A 167 -6.09 -15.01 -15.21
CA ASN A 167 -6.87 -16.04 -14.50
C ASN A 167 -7.13 -17.28 -15.37
N GLY A 168 -7.72 -18.32 -14.78
CA GLY A 168 -8.01 -19.57 -15.49
C GLY A 168 -9.16 -19.51 -16.49
N ARG A 169 -9.87 -18.38 -16.57
CA ARG A 169 -10.85 -18.08 -17.60
C ARG A 169 -10.24 -17.37 -18.81
N GLY A 170 -8.92 -17.14 -18.80
CA GLY A 170 -8.21 -16.42 -19.87
C GLY A 170 -8.43 -14.91 -19.84
N GLN A 171 -8.95 -14.37 -18.72
CA GLN A 171 -9.12 -12.93 -18.54
C GLN A 171 -7.87 -12.35 -17.89
N ASN A 172 -7.34 -11.27 -18.45
CA ASN A 172 -6.35 -10.47 -17.75
C ASN A 172 -7.06 -9.42 -16.87
N THR A 173 -6.31 -8.65 -16.09
CA THR A 173 -6.92 -7.68 -15.18
C THR A 173 -7.56 -6.46 -15.87
N LEU A 174 -7.20 -6.15 -17.12
CA LEU A 174 -7.90 -5.11 -17.90
C LEU A 174 -9.34 -5.55 -18.21
N ASP A 175 -9.52 -6.83 -18.55
CA ASP A 175 -10.84 -7.38 -18.91
C ASP A 175 -11.73 -7.59 -17.69
N PHE A 176 -11.12 -7.94 -16.56
CA PHE A 176 -11.83 -8.31 -15.33
C PHE A 176 -12.26 -7.10 -14.49
N ILE A 177 -11.45 -6.04 -14.43
CA ILE A 177 -11.70 -4.89 -13.56
C ILE A 177 -12.48 -3.83 -14.33
N PRO A 178 -13.69 -3.46 -13.87
CA PRO A 178 -14.47 -2.42 -14.53
C PRO A 178 -13.68 -1.12 -14.75
N ASN A 179 -13.76 -0.60 -15.96
CA ASN A 179 -13.11 0.61 -16.42
C ASN A 179 -11.57 0.59 -16.32
N ALA A 180 -10.94 -0.59 -16.19
CA ALA A 180 -9.50 -0.74 -16.00
C ALA A 180 -8.94 0.15 -14.86
N SER A 181 -9.77 0.41 -13.84
CA SER A 181 -9.43 1.30 -12.72
C SER A 181 -8.25 0.80 -11.89
N GLN A 182 -7.94 -0.49 -11.99
CA GLN A 182 -6.75 -1.12 -11.45
C GLN A 182 -6.24 -2.12 -12.48
N VAL A 183 -4.93 -2.33 -12.53
CA VAL A 183 -4.30 -3.27 -13.44
C VAL A 183 -3.20 -3.98 -12.68
N PHE A 184 -3.32 -5.30 -12.52
CA PHE A 184 -2.35 -6.06 -11.74
C PHE A 184 -1.42 -6.88 -12.64
N VAL A 185 -0.15 -6.88 -12.28
CA VAL A 185 0.88 -7.68 -12.95
C VAL A 185 1.03 -9.06 -12.32
N ASP A 186 1.52 -10.00 -13.12
CA ASP A 186 2.01 -11.28 -12.63
C ASP A 186 3.30 -11.06 -11.80
N PRO A 187 3.30 -11.39 -10.49
CA PRO A 187 4.49 -11.23 -9.65
C PRO A 187 5.70 -12.07 -10.10
N TYR A 188 5.50 -13.10 -10.92
CA TYR A 188 6.56 -13.93 -11.47
C TYR A 188 7.16 -13.37 -12.77
N HIS A 189 6.53 -12.38 -13.42
CA HIS A 189 6.99 -11.86 -14.69
C HIS A 189 8.27 -11.01 -14.54
N LEU A 190 9.33 -11.38 -15.27
CA LEU A 190 10.65 -10.77 -15.12
C LEU A 190 10.64 -9.26 -15.45
N LEU A 191 9.99 -8.87 -16.55
CA LEU A 191 9.90 -7.46 -16.95
C LEU A 191 9.18 -6.61 -15.90
N ALA A 192 8.08 -7.10 -15.32
CA ALA A 192 7.34 -6.37 -14.27
C ALA A 192 8.21 -6.14 -13.03
N ARG A 193 8.98 -7.17 -12.61
CA ARG A 193 9.91 -7.05 -11.48
C ARG A 193 11.03 -6.06 -11.75
N GLN A 194 11.57 -6.03 -12.97
CA GLN A 194 12.63 -5.11 -13.38
C GLN A 194 12.13 -3.66 -13.45
N ASP A 195 10.97 -3.43 -14.08
CA ASP A 195 10.35 -2.11 -14.19
C ASP A 195 10.01 -1.56 -12.80
N TYR A 196 9.46 -2.38 -11.91
CA TYR A 196 9.17 -1.98 -10.54
C TYR A 196 10.43 -1.71 -9.72
N ALA A 197 11.47 -2.54 -9.85
CA ALA A 197 12.74 -2.30 -9.17
C ALA A 197 13.37 -0.97 -9.60
N ARG A 198 13.26 -0.60 -10.88
CA ARG A 198 13.71 0.69 -11.40
C ARG A 198 12.92 1.85 -10.78
N LEU A 199 11.60 1.71 -10.70
CA LEU A 199 10.72 2.68 -10.04
C LEU A 199 11.12 2.90 -8.57
N VAL A 200 11.30 1.82 -7.80
CA VAL A 200 11.72 1.91 -6.39
C VAL A 200 13.07 2.62 -6.28
N GLN A 201 14.04 2.33 -7.15
CA GLN A 201 15.34 3.02 -7.13
C GLN A 201 15.21 4.51 -7.45
N ALA A 202 14.40 4.87 -8.45
CA ALA A 202 14.18 6.27 -8.83
C ALA A 202 13.52 7.07 -7.70
N VAL A 203 12.52 6.49 -7.02
CA VAL A 203 11.91 7.09 -5.83
C VAL A 203 12.92 7.22 -4.68
N LEU A 204 13.75 6.19 -4.44
CA LEU A 204 14.77 6.24 -3.39
C LEU A 204 15.86 7.30 -3.64
N GLN A 205 16.10 7.73 -4.88
CA GLN A 205 17.02 8.84 -5.17
C GLN A 205 16.55 10.17 -4.56
N ARG A 206 15.23 10.32 -4.29
CA ARG A 206 14.66 11.52 -3.65
C ARG A 206 14.79 11.47 -2.13
N GLN A 207 15.40 10.40 -1.62
CA GLN A 207 15.74 10.20 -0.21
C GLN A 207 14.53 10.35 0.73
N PRO A 208 13.44 9.58 0.57
CA PRO A 208 12.38 9.55 1.58
C PRO A 208 12.90 8.94 2.90
N ASP A 209 12.21 9.21 4.01
CA ASP A 209 12.53 8.66 5.33
C ASP A 209 12.05 7.21 5.51
N GLY A 210 11.32 6.67 4.53
CA GLY A 210 10.83 5.31 4.48
C GLY A 210 9.98 5.06 3.22
N VAL A 211 9.59 3.82 2.96
CA VAL A 211 8.75 3.46 1.81
C VAL A 211 7.63 2.52 2.24
N LEU A 212 6.40 2.81 1.82
CA LEU A 212 5.24 1.95 2.03
C LEU A 212 4.81 1.29 0.72
N PHE A 213 4.69 -0.03 0.75
CA PHE A 213 4.23 -0.85 -0.36
C PHE A 213 2.76 -1.20 -0.15
N ASP A 214 1.91 -0.72 -1.04
CA ASP A 214 0.47 -1.00 -1.05
C ASP A 214 0.08 -1.87 -2.25
N TYR A 215 -1.16 -2.36 -2.30
CA TYR A 215 -1.64 -3.27 -3.33
C TYR A 215 -0.76 -4.53 -3.45
N ILE A 216 -0.29 -5.05 -2.30
CA ILE A 216 0.49 -6.29 -2.21
C ILE A 216 -0.48 -7.48 -2.22
N ARG A 217 -1.23 -7.62 -3.32
CA ARG A 217 -2.36 -8.54 -3.47
C ARG A 217 -2.77 -8.67 -4.93
N TYR A 218 -3.67 -9.60 -5.21
CA TYR A 218 -4.41 -9.69 -6.46
C TYR A 218 -5.68 -8.81 -6.46
N PRO A 219 -6.35 -8.64 -7.62
CA PRO A 219 -7.62 -7.93 -7.71
C PRO A 219 -8.66 -8.41 -6.68
N ARG A 220 -9.45 -7.47 -6.15
CA ARG A 220 -10.64 -7.83 -5.37
C ARG A 220 -11.80 -8.00 -6.34
N GLY A 221 -12.36 -9.21 -6.42
CA GLY A 221 -13.60 -9.44 -7.17
C GLY A 221 -14.84 -8.96 -6.41
N ILE A 222 -15.97 -8.95 -7.11
CA ILE A 222 -17.29 -8.53 -6.60
C ILE A 222 -18.27 -9.70 -6.66
N GLY A 223 -19.29 -9.70 -5.80
CA GLY A 223 -20.27 -10.79 -5.77
C GLY A 223 -19.60 -12.15 -5.55
N GLY A 224 -19.90 -13.13 -6.42
CA GLY A 224 -19.26 -14.45 -6.38
C GLY A 224 -17.74 -14.40 -6.55
N ASP A 225 -17.21 -13.51 -7.39
CA ASP A 225 -15.77 -13.36 -7.63
C ASP A 225 -15.01 -12.76 -6.44
N SER A 226 -15.71 -12.36 -5.36
CA SER A 226 -15.05 -11.95 -4.11
C SER A 226 -14.39 -13.13 -3.37
N VAL A 227 -14.68 -14.36 -3.79
CA VAL A 227 -14.11 -15.59 -3.25
C VAL A 227 -13.37 -16.34 -4.36
N ALA A 228 -12.12 -16.72 -4.11
CA ALA A 228 -11.39 -17.69 -4.91
C ALA A 228 -11.52 -19.07 -4.28
N ASP A 229 -12.35 -19.94 -4.86
CA ASP A 229 -12.61 -21.29 -4.37
C ASP A 229 -12.33 -22.39 -5.39
N THR A 230 -12.03 -22.02 -6.64
CA THR A 230 -11.50 -22.89 -7.69
C THR A 230 -10.14 -22.39 -8.19
N VAL A 231 -9.37 -23.29 -8.81
CA VAL A 231 -8.07 -22.92 -9.39
C VAL A 231 -8.20 -21.88 -10.50
N SER A 232 -9.32 -21.86 -11.23
CA SER A 232 -9.56 -20.88 -12.29
C SER A 232 -9.78 -19.45 -11.79
N ASP A 233 -10.09 -19.26 -10.50
CA ASP A 233 -10.20 -17.94 -9.89
C ASP A 233 -8.84 -17.33 -9.56
N LEU A 234 -7.77 -18.12 -9.61
CA LEU A 234 -6.43 -17.68 -9.29
C LEU A 234 -5.76 -16.99 -10.48
N TRP A 235 -4.98 -15.96 -10.19
CA TRP A 235 -4.25 -15.11 -11.14
C TRP A 235 -2.84 -15.66 -11.46
N ILE A 236 -2.77 -16.96 -11.78
CA ILE A 236 -1.51 -17.71 -11.95
C ILE A 236 -1.38 -18.34 -13.35
N TYR A 237 -2.14 -17.84 -14.34
CA TYR A 237 -2.29 -18.47 -15.64
C TYR A 237 -1.43 -17.86 -16.75
N SER A 238 -0.71 -16.78 -16.49
CA SER A 238 0.30 -16.23 -17.39
C SER A 238 1.45 -17.21 -17.58
N ASP A 239 2.20 -17.08 -18.68
CA ASP A 239 3.29 -17.99 -19.00
C ASP A 239 4.36 -18.04 -17.88
N ALA A 240 4.69 -16.89 -17.29
CA ALA A 240 5.68 -16.81 -16.22
C ALA A 240 5.21 -17.52 -14.93
N SER A 241 3.99 -17.22 -14.45
CA SER A 241 3.38 -17.96 -13.33
C SER A 241 3.28 -19.46 -13.59
N ARG A 242 2.75 -19.88 -14.75
CA ARG A 242 2.63 -21.30 -15.11
C ARG A 242 3.99 -22.00 -15.12
N ALA A 243 4.99 -21.40 -15.77
CA ALA A 243 6.34 -21.96 -15.80
C ALA A 243 6.91 -22.11 -14.39
N ALA A 244 6.75 -21.10 -13.53
CA ALA A 244 7.21 -21.13 -12.15
C ALA A 244 6.46 -22.18 -11.29
N LEU A 245 5.16 -22.37 -11.51
CA LEU A 245 4.39 -23.42 -10.83
C LEU A 245 4.82 -24.81 -11.26
N LEU A 246 4.97 -25.04 -12.57
CA LEU A 246 5.39 -26.33 -13.11
C LEU A 246 6.82 -26.70 -12.70
N ALA A 247 7.68 -25.71 -12.49
CA ALA A 247 9.03 -25.92 -11.95
C ALA A 247 9.05 -26.44 -10.50
N ARG A 248 7.92 -26.38 -9.76
CA ARG A 248 7.82 -26.95 -8.41
C ARG A 248 7.62 -28.47 -8.43
N ALA A 249 7.31 -29.06 -9.59
CA ALA A 249 7.22 -30.49 -9.76
C ALA A 249 8.60 -31.15 -9.62
N GLU A 250 8.71 -32.18 -8.79
CA GLU A 250 9.97 -32.90 -8.57
C GLU A 250 10.12 -34.13 -9.48
N ASN A 251 9.07 -34.46 -10.26
CA ASN A 251 9.09 -35.54 -11.25
C ASN A 251 8.05 -35.31 -12.35
N ALA A 252 8.20 -36.03 -13.47
CA ALA A 252 7.33 -35.93 -14.65
C ALA A 252 5.85 -36.24 -14.35
N LYS A 253 5.59 -37.23 -13.48
CA LYS A 253 4.25 -37.55 -12.96
C LYS A 253 3.58 -36.31 -12.35
N SER A 254 4.29 -35.58 -11.50
CA SER A 254 3.75 -34.41 -10.82
C SER A 254 3.53 -33.25 -11.77
N ARG A 255 4.45 -33.05 -12.70
CA ARG A 255 4.31 -32.03 -13.74
C ARG A 255 3.01 -32.23 -14.53
N LEU A 256 2.77 -33.45 -15.03
CA LEU A 256 1.55 -33.78 -15.76
C LEU A 256 0.28 -33.52 -14.93
N LEU A 257 0.28 -33.95 -13.66
CA LEU A 257 -0.89 -33.76 -12.79
C LEU A 257 -1.16 -32.28 -12.49
N ILE A 258 -0.13 -31.47 -12.29
CA ILE A 258 -0.28 -30.02 -12.12
C ILE A 258 -0.84 -29.40 -13.42
N GLU A 259 -0.30 -29.76 -14.59
CA GLU A 259 -0.79 -29.28 -15.89
C GLU A 259 -2.29 -29.59 -16.07
N ARG A 260 -2.68 -30.86 -15.88
CA ARG A 260 -4.08 -31.29 -16.00
C ARG A 260 -5.01 -30.60 -15.02
N TYR A 261 -4.57 -30.42 -13.79
CA TYR A 261 -5.34 -29.72 -12.77
C TYR A 261 -5.53 -28.24 -13.11
N LEU A 262 -4.51 -27.54 -13.63
CA LEU A 262 -4.64 -26.15 -14.07
C LEU A 262 -5.59 -26.02 -15.26
N GLU A 263 -5.56 -26.97 -16.20
CA GLU A 263 -6.42 -26.98 -17.38
C GLU A 263 -7.90 -27.17 -17.05
N ARG A 264 -8.23 -28.06 -16.10
CA ARG A 264 -9.61 -28.51 -15.86
C ARG A 264 -10.20 -28.12 -14.52
N GLY A 265 -9.36 -27.78 -13.54
CA GLY A 265 -9.73 -27.62 -12.13
C GLY A 265 -9.90 -28.92 -11.36
N TYR A 266 -9.75 -30.07 -12.01
CA TYR A 266 -9.83 -31.39 -11.38
C TYR A 266 -9.06 -32.47 -12.14
N LEU A 267 -8.79 -33.57 -11.46
CA LEU A 267 -8.19 -34.76 -12.05
C LEU A 267 -9.22 -35.87 -12.27
N THR A 268 -9.06 -36.60 -13.36
CA THR A 268 -9.84 -37.81 -13.68
C THR A 268 -9.03 -39.08 -13.39
N ALA A 269 -9.69 -40.24 -13.39
CA ALA A 269 -9.00 -41.53 -13.33
C ALA A 269 -8.01 -41.72 -14.49
N ASP A 270 -8.34 -41.22 -15.68
CA ASP A 270 -7.46 -41.28 -16.85
C ASP A 270 -6.20 -40.43 -16.68
N ASP A 271 -6.32 -39.27 -16.02
CA ASP A 271 -5.16 -38.44 -15.70
C ASP A 271 -4.20 -39.18 -14.75
N LEU A 272 -4.73 -39.89 -13.75
CA LEU A 272 -3.92 -40.70 -12.84
C LEU A 272 -3.23 -41.86 -13.57
N ASN A 273 -3.99 -42.58 -14.41
CA ASN A 273 -3.47 -43.68 -15.23
C ASN A 273 -2.37 -43.20 -16.19
N ALA A 274 -2.53 -42.02 -16.79
CA ALA A 274 -1.53 -41.41 -17.65
C ALA A 274 -0.27 -41.04 -16.84
N ALA A 275 -0.44 -40.48 -15.65
CA ALA A 275 0.67 -40.08 -14.80
C ALA A 275 1.45 -41.29 -14.24
N ASP A 276 0.79 -42.42 -13.96
CA ASP A 276 1.43 -43.67 -13.53
C ASP A 276 2.33 -44.30 -14.59
N LYS A 277 2.05 -44.06 -15.88
CA LYS A 277 2.91 -44.51 -16.99
C LYS A 277 4.25 -43.76 -17.06
N LEU A 278 4.38 -42.60 -16.39
CA LEU A 278 5.59 -41.76 -16.43
C LEU A 278 6.66 -42.16 -15.41
N GLY A 279 6.42 -43.16 -14.56
CA GLY A 279 7.43 -43.70 -13.65
C GLY A 279 6.88 -44.28 -12.35
N SER A 280 7.72 -45.07 -11.68
CA SER A 280 7.42 -45.65 -10.37
C SER A 280 7.56 -44.60 -9.25
N GLY A 281 6.67 -44.67 -8.26
CA GLY A 281 6.67 -43.79 -7.09
C GLY A 281 5.55 -42.73 -7.07
N PRO A 282 5.39 -42.04 -5.92
CA PRO A 282 4.34 -41.05 -5.74
C PRO A 282 4.62 -39.76 -6.51
N ALA A 283 3.57 -38.99 -6.80
CA ALA A 283 3.74 -37.61 -7.25
C ALA A 283 4.36 -36.76 -6.11
N ARG A 284 5.38 -35.97 -6.42
CA ARG A 284 6.11 -35.11 -5.50
C ARG A 284 6.29 -33.72 -6.09
N TRP A 285 6.06 -32.72 -5.25
CA TRP A 285 6.33 -31.33 -5.54
C TRP A 285 6.67 -30.61 -4.26
N GLN A 286 7.33 -29.47 -4.40
CA GLN A 286 7.77 -28.67 -3.28
C GLN A 286 6.62 -28.38 -2.30
N GLY A 287 6.79 -28.79 -1.04
CA GLY A 287 5.83 -28.54 0.04
C GLY A 287 4.65 -29.53 0.11
N ARG A 288 4.60 -30.58 -0.72
CA ARG A 288 3.59 -31.63 -0.58
C ARG A 288 3.80 -32.46 0.70
N PRO A 289 2.79 -32.66 1.56
CA PRO A 289 2.89 -33.57 2.69
C PRO A 289 3.13 -35.01 2.23
N SER A 290 4.09 -35.71 2.86
CA SER A 290 4.36 -37.12 2.58
C SER A 290 3.15 -37.99 2.96
N GLY A 291 2.76 -38.93 2.08
CA GLY A 291 1.69 -39.89 2.36
C GLY A 291 0.25 -39.37 2.19
N SER A 292 0.05 -38.14 1.70
CA SER A 292 -1.31 -37.64 1.40
C SER A 292 -1.93 -38.37 0.21
N SER A 293 -3.10 -38.99 0.44
CA SER A 293 -3.95 -39.57 -0.62
C SER A 293 -4.90 -38.55 -1.25
N ALA A 294 -5.01 -37.34 -0.68
CA ALA A 294 -5.97 -36.32 -1.10
C ALA A 294 -5.40 -35.42 -2.22
N LEU A 295 -5.02 -36.03 -3.35
CA LEU A 295 -4.29 -35.37 -4.44
C LEU A 295 -4.94 -34.07 -4.95
N GLN A 296 -6.26 -34.09 -5.16
CA GLN A 296 -7.06 -32.94 -5.57
C GLN A 296 -6.91 -31.75 -4.60
N ARG A 297 -6.93 -32.04 -3.30
CA ARG A 297 -6.78 -31.03 -2.23
C ARG A 297 -5.35 -30.53 -2.13
N ASP A 298 -4.38 -31.41 -2.31
CA ASP A 298 -2.97 -31.02 -2.31
C ASP A 298 -2.65 -30.08 -3.49
N LEU A 299 -3.23 -30.32 -4.66
CA LEU A 299 -3.09 -29.46 -5.84
C LEU A 299 -3.77 -28.10 -5.64
N TRP A 300 -4.97 -28.06 -5.06
CA TRP A 300 -5.59 -26.79 -4.66
C TRP A 300 -4.67 -25.97 -3.74
N ARG A 301 -4.14 -26.61 -2.69
CA ARG A 301 -3.23 -25.98 -1.74
C ARG A 301 -1.93 -25.52 -2.39
N LEU A 302 -1.37 -26.31 -3.31
CA LEU A 302 -0.19 -25.93 -4.09
C LEU A 302 -0.47 -24.67 -4.90
N SER A 303 -1.58 -24.61 -5.63
CA SER A 303 -1.93 -23.46 -6.48
C SER A 303 -2.16 -22.18 -5.67
N VAL A 304 -2.89 -22.26 -4.55
CA VAL A 304 -3.08 -21.12 -3.64
C VAL A 304 -1.76 -20.68 -3.02
N ALA A 305 -0.93 -21.63 -2.57
CA ALA A 305 0.39 -21.32 -2.02
C ALA A 305 1.31 -20.69 -3.07
N HIS A 306 1.21 -21.10 -4.34
CA HIS A 306 1.95 -20.51 -5.44
C HIS A 306 1.55 -19.05 -5.71
N ALA A 307 0.25 -18.77 -5.76
CA ALA A 307 -0.27 -17.40 -5.88
C ALA A 307 0.24 -16.52 -4.72
N ALA A 308 0.08 -16.99 -3.48
CA ALA A 308 0.53 -16.29 -2.28
C ALA A 308 2.04 -16.07 -2.25
N GLN A 309 2.85 -17.05 -2.67
CA GLN A 309 4.30 -16.93 -2.69
C GLN A 309 4.78 -15.86 -3.67
N GLY A 310 4.14 -15.74 -4.84
CA GLY A 310 4.47 -14.69 -5.81
C GLY A 310 4.33 -13.30 -5.21
N VAL A 311 3.21 -13.05 -4.51
CA VAL A 311 2.95 -11.79 -3.80
C VAL A 311 4.03 -11.49 -2.75
N ILE A 312 4.40 -12.50 -1.94
CA ILE A 312 5.43 -12.35 -0.90
C ILE A 312 6.82 -12.09 -1.51
N ASP A 313 7.20 -12.81 -2.55
CA ASP A 313 8.51 -12.67 -3.20
C ASP A 313 8.64 -11.33 -3.91
N PHE A 314 7.57 -10.84 -4.52
CA PHE A 314 7.52 -9.52 -5.13
C PHE A 314 7.73 -8.43 -4.07
N LEU A 315 6.98 -8.48 -2.94
CA LEU A 315 7.17 -7.56 -1.82
C LEU A 315 8.60 -7.60 -1.28
N ASN A 316 9.15 -8.80 -1.10
CA ASN A 316 10.51 -8.99 -0.59
C ASN A 316 11.55 -8.33 -1.49
N ALA A 317 11.41 -8.50 -2.81
CA ALA A 317 12.27 -7.89 -3.80
C ALA A 317 12.12 -6.36 -3.83
N ALA A 318 10.88 -5.86 -3.77
CA ALA A 318 10.58 -4.42 -3.73
C ALA A 318 11.16 -3.72 -2.50
N ALA A 319 11.05 -4.33 -1.32
CA ALA A 319 11.53 -3.75 -0.07
C ALA A 319 13.05 -3.91 0.15
N GLN A 320 13.70 -4.81 -0.58
CA GLN A 320 15.13 -5.09 -0.45
C GLN A 320 16.04 -3.84 -0.62
N PRO A 321 15.89 -3.00 -1.67
CA PRO A 321 16.73 -1.82 -1.84
C PRO A 321 16.50 -0.76 -0.76
N VAL A 322 15.28 -0.67 -0.21
CA VAL A 322 14.94 0.23 0.89
C VAL A 322 15.70 -0.17 2.15
N ARG A 323 15.63 -1.46 2.51
CA ARG A 323 16.35 -2.01 3.67
C ARG A 323 17.86 -1.92 3.53
N GLN A 324 18.40 -2.09 2.32
CA GLN A 324 19.83 -1.93 2.05
C GLN A 324 20.35 -0.52 2.35
N ARG A 325 19.49 0.50 2.24
CA ARG A 325 19.80 1.88 2.61
C ARG A 325 19.56 2.17 4.11
N GLY A 326 19.21 1.16 4.90
CA GLY A 326 18.89 1.32 6.32
C GLY A 326 17.56 2.05 6.57
N LEU A 327 16.71 2.17 5.55
CA LEU A 327 15.42 2.86 5.66
C LEU A 327 14.30 1.87 6.08
N PRO A 328 13.31 2.33 6.87
CA PRO A 328 12.08 1.58 7.11
C PRO A 328 11.33 1.28 5.81
N ALA A 329 10.89 0.04 5.69
CA ALA A 329 9.99 -0.42 4.64
C ALA A 329 8.71 -0.97 5.27
N GLY A 330 7.56 -0.57 4.77
CA GLY A 330 6.25 -0.98 5.28
C GLY A 330 5.44 -1.76 4.25
N ALA A 331 4.64 -2.70 4.72
CA ALA A 331 3.67 -3.46 3.94
C ALA A 331 2.25 -3.06 4.34
N VAL A 332 1.47 -2.60 3.38
CA VAL A 332 0.08 -2.20 3.56
C VAL A 332 -0.85 -3.35 3.20
N PHE A 333 -1.77 -3.68 4.11
CA PHE A 333 -2.67 -4.81 3.91
C PHE A 333 -3.99 -4.65 4.63
N PHE A 334 -4.95 -5.43 4.18
CA PHE A 334 -6.22 -5.59 4.85
C PHE A 334 -6.18 -6.82 5.75
N PRO A 335 -6.55 -6.71 7.04
CA PRO A 335 -6.55 -7.85 7.96
C PRO A 335 -7.44 -9.03 7.52
N ASP A 336 -8.46 -8.76 6.69
CA ASP A 336 -9.36 -9.75 6.10
C ASP A 336 -8.94 -10.23 4.69
N GLY A 337 -7.90 -9.63 4.09
CA GLY A 337 -7.53 -9.81 2.67
C GLY A 337 -7.01 -11.20 2.26
N ASN A 338 -7.02 -12.17 3.17
CA ASN A 338 -6.71 -13.57 2.91
C ASN A 338 -7.48 -14.50 3.87
N GLN A 339 -8.67 -14.07 4.29
CA GLN A 339 -9.54 -14.90 5.12
C GLN A 339 -10.02 -16.12 4.34
N ILE A 340 -10.19 -17.24 5.05
CA ILE A 340 -10.84 -18.43 4.50
C ILE A 340 -12.34 -18.15 4.44
N VAL A 341 -12.97 -18.49 3.32
CA VAL A 341 -14.40 -18.36 3.07
C VAL A 341 -14.98 -19.74 2.76
N GLY A 342 -16.03 -20.13 3.49
CA GLY A 342 -16.59 -21.47 3.39
C GLY A 342 -15.61 -22.57 3.81
N ALA A 343 -15.62 -23.70 3.10
CA ALA A 343 -14.80 -24.87 3.45
C ALA A 343 -13.35 -24.80 2.95
N GLN A 344 -13.12 -24.12 1.82
CA GLN A 344 -11.81 -24.12 1.14
C GLN A 344 -11.49 -22.85 0.34
N GLY A 345 -12.45 -21.92 0.24
CA GLY A 345 -12.25 -20.68 -0.51
C GLY A 345 -11.44 -19.66 0.26
N PHE A 346 -10.95 -18.66 -0.44
CA PHE A 346 -10.21 -17.53 0.13
C PHE A 346 -10.78 -16.23 -0.39
N ASP A 347 -10.58 -15.14 0.36
CA ASP A 347 -10.75 -13.79 -0.19
C ASP A 347 -9.94 -13.64 -1.49
N SER A 348 -10.57 -13.17 -2.57
CA SER A 348 -9.94 -13.15 -3.90
C SER A 348 -8.72 -12.22 -4.01
N ARG A 349 -8.53 -11.32 -3.03
CA ARG A 349 -7.30 -10.54 -2.91
C ARG A 349 -6.07 -11.42 -2.70
N LEU A 350 -6.22 -12.58 -2.04
CA LEU A 350 -5.12 -13.48 -1.71
C LEU A 350 -3.89 -12.72 -1.18
N GLN A 351 -4.12 -11.89 -0.15
CA GLN A 351 -3.09 -11.07 0.49
C GLN A 351 -2.52 -11.77 1.72
N PRO A 352 -1.46 -12.60 1.62
CA PRO A 352 -0.99 -13.48 2.68
C PRO A 352 -0.19 -12.73 3.76
N TRP A 353 -0.77 -11.65 4.31
CA TRP A 353 -0.10 -10.69 5.18
C TRP A 353 0.52 -11.31 6.43
N ALA A 354 -0.07 -12.40 6.96
CA ALA A 354 0.47 -13.14 8.09
C ALA A 354 1.84 -13.81 7.80
N LYS A 355 2.26 -13.85 6.54
CA LYS A 355 3.56 -14.35 6.08
C LYS A 355 4.50 -13.24 5.61
N PHE A 356 4.10 -11.96 5.71
CA PHE A 356 5.01 -10.87 5.39
C PHE A 356 6.18 -10.86 6.38
N PRO A 357 7.39 -10.44 5.95
CA PRO A 357 8.53 -10.39 6.86
C PRO A 357 8.24 -9.49 8.06
N SER A 358 8.62 -9.94 9.25
CA SER A 358 8.56 -9.13 10.47
C SER A 358 9.57 -7.97 10.49
N THR A 359 10.52 -7.96 9.55
CA THR A 359 11.44 -6.85 9.32
C THR A 359 10.78 -5.66 8.62
N LEU A 360 9.55 -5.81 8.12
CA LEU A 360 8.76 -4.71 7.59
C LEU A 360 7.83 -4.14 8.66
N GLU A 361 7.52 -2.86 8.55
CA GLU A 361 6.39 -2.29 9.28
C GLU A 361 5.07 -2.83 8.72
N TRP A 362 4.12 -3.17 9.59
CA TRP A 362 2.84 -3.75 9.21
C TRP A 362 1.74 -2.68 9.29
N HIS A 363 1.34 -2.17 8.13
CA HIS A 363 0.33 -1.11 7.99
C HIS A 363 -1.04 -1.73 7.72
N ALA A 364 -1.75 -2.06 8.79
CA ALA A 364 -3.03 -2.76 8.73
C ALA A 364 -4.18 -1.77 8.49
N MET A 365 -4.80 -1.82 7.31
CA MET A 365 -5.97 -1.01 6.92
C MET A 365 -7.20 -1.41 7.76
N SER A 366 -7.31 -0.80 8.94
CA SER A 366 -8.25 -1.12 10.01
C SER A 366 -9.42 -0.14 10.03
N TYR A 367 -10.01 0.07 8.86
CA TYR A 367 -11.11 1.00 8.62
C TYR A 367 -12.43 0.28 8.33
N GLY A 368 -12.89 -0.58 9.23
CA GLY A 368 -14.23 -1.19 9.14
C GLY A 368 -15.35 -0.14 9.20
N VAL A 369 -16.44 -0.33 8.46
CA VAL A 369 -17.65 0.52 8.52
C VAL A 369 -18.69 -0.17 9.40
N CYS A 370 -18.79 0.22 10.66
CA CYS A 370 -19.61 -0.53 11.64
C CYS A 370 -20.21 0.32 12.78
N GLY A 371 -20.00 1.64 12.78
CA GLY A 371 -20.57 2.58 13.76
C GLY A 371 -19.97 2.52 15.18
N LYS A 372 -19.08 1.57 15.46
CA LYS A 372 -18.46 1.34 16.78
C LYS A 372 -16.97 1.09 16.66
N THR A 373 -16.21 1.31 17.73
CA THR A 373 -14.75 1.07 17.71
C THR A 373 -14.39 -0.41 17.72
N ASP A 374 -15.26 -1.28 18.25
CA ASP A 374 -14.99 -2.72 18.42
C ASP A 374 -14.60 -3.40 17.11
N CYS A 375 -15.30 -3.15 16.00
CA CYS A 375 -14.96 -3.82 14.74
C CYS A 375 -13.58 -3.41 14.20
N ILE A 376 -13.13 -2.20 14.54
CA ILE A 376 -11.81 -1.68 14.15
C ILE A 376 -10.75 -2.34 15.02
N SER A 377 -10.99 -2.38 16.33
CA SER A 377 -10.13 -3.08 17.29
C SER A 377 -10.04 -4.58 17.02
N ASP A 378 -11.09 -5.23 16.53
CA ASP A 378 -11.08 -6.65 16.15
C ASP A 378 -10.20 -6.93 14.92
N LEU A 379 -10.17 -6.00 13.95
CA LEU A 379 -9.25 -6.05 12.82
C LEU A 379 -7.79 -5.96 13.30
N VAL A 380 -7.51 -5.08 14.27
CA VAL A 380 -6.17 -4.95 14.87
C VAL A 380 -5.80 -6.18 15.71
N GLN A 381 -6.72 -6.70 16.52
CA GLN A 381 -6.52 -7.92 17.32
C GLN A 381 -6.07 -9.09 16.42
N ARG A 382 -6.76 -9.28 15.29
CA ARG A 382 -6.42 -10.32 14.32
C ARG A 382 -4.97 -10.25 13.84
N VAL A 383 -4.46 -9.03 13.66
CA VAL A 383 -3.08 -8.77 13.25
C VAL A 383 -2.12 -9.03 14.40
N VAL A 384 -2.41 -8.52 15.59
CA VAL A 384 -1.62 -8.76 16.80
C VAL A 384 -1.45 -10.25 17.08
N ASP A 385 -2.53 -11.04 16.96
CA ASP A 385 -2.51 -12.50 17.22
C ASP A 385 -1.62 -13.29 16.25
N ARG A 386 -1.34 -12.74 15.07
CA ARG A 386 -0.59 -13.41 13.99
C ARG A 386 0.77 -12.80 13.73
N ALA A 387 1.04 -11.61 14.25
CA ALA A 387 2.29 -10.92 14.04
C ALA A 387 3.43 -11.66 14.76
N PRO A 388 4.55 -11.98 14.08
CA PRO A 388 5.73 -12.48 14.76
C PRO A 388 6.23 -11.48 15.80
N SER A 389 6.86 -11.98 16.86
CA SER A 389 7.44 -11.11 17.90
C SER A 389 8.39 -10.06 17.30
N GLY A 390 8.30 -8.83 17.80
CA GLY A 390 9.11 -7.69 17.33
C GLY A 390 8.60 -7.00 16.07
N THR A 391 7.52 -7.49 15.45
CA THR A 391 6.90 -6.82 14.29
C THR A 391 6.30 -5.47 14.71
N ARG A 392 6.63 -4.41 13.97
CA ARG A 392 6.08 -3.07 14.20
C ARG A 392 4.71 -2.95 13.53
N ILE A 393 3.63 -3.03 14.31
CA ILE A 393 2.25 -2.89 13.84
C ILE A 393 1.83 -1.41 13.88
N ILE A 394 1.28 -0.91 12.79
CA ILE A 394 0.82 0.48 12.60
C ILE A 394 -0.59 0.43 12.00
N PRO A 395 -1.65 0.41 12.81
CA PRO A 395 -3.02 0.44 12.28
C PRO A 395 -3.27 1.72 11.48
N ALA A 396 -3.85 1.58 10.29
CA ALA A 396 -4.39 2.68 9.49
C ALA A 396 -5.90 2.80 9.74
N LEU A 397 -6.31 3.93 10.31
CA LEU A 397 -7.68 4.23 10.70
C LEU A 397 -8.31 5.18 9.70
N ALA A 398 -9.63 5.16 9.58
CA ALA A 398 -10.35 6.12 8.75
C ALA A 398 -11.48 6.77 9.54
N GLY A 399 -11.71 8.05 9.29
CA GLY A 399 -12.70 8.86 9.97
C GLY A 399 -12.28 10.32 10.01
N ASP A 400 -12.95 11.08 10.85
CA ASP A 400 -12.67 12.48 11.12
C ASP A 400 -12.55 12.73 12.63
N TRP A 401 -11.95 13.85 13.00
CA TRP A 401 -11.82 14.25 14.40
C TRP A 401 -13.13 14.86 14.91
N GLY A 402 -13.51 14.55 16.14
CA GLY A 402 -14.66 15.17 16.82
C GLY A 402 -16.04 14.77 16.30
N ARG A 403 -16.12 14.02 15.19
CA ARG A 403 -17.40 13.59 14.59
C ARG A 403 -17.30 12.23 13.91
N SER A 404 -18.44 11.54 13.88
CA SER A 404 -18.59 10.34 13.06
C SER A 404 -18.74 10.72 11.59
N TYR A 405 -18.18 9.90 10.69
CA TYR A 405 -18.25 10.08 9.24
C TYR A 405 -18.54 8.75 8.56
N ASP A 406 -19.54 8.66 7.69
CA ASP A 406 -19.92 7.43 6.97
C ASP A 406 -20.01 6.17 7.85
N ASN A 407 -20.68 6.30 9.00
CA ASN A 407 -20.82 5.21 9.99
C ASN A 407 -19.46 4.71 10.53
N ARG A 408 -18.47 5.61 10.61
CA ARG A 408 -17.19 5.41 11.31
C ARG A 408 -17.18 6.27 12.57
N PRO A 409 -16.75 5.73 13.72
CA PRO A 409 -16.61 6.54 14.94
C PRO A 409 -15.51 7.62 14.77
N PRO A 410 -15.51 8.69 15.60
CA PRO A 410 -14.46 9.71 15.57
C PRO A 410 -13.06 9.12 15.78
N LEU A 411 -12.04 9.74 15.20
CA LEU A 411 -10.65 9.26 15.29
C LEU A 411 -10.16 9.15 16.72
N GLU A 412 -10.44 10.14 17.58
CA GLU A 412 -10.06 10.10 19.00
C GLU A 412 -10.70 8.92 19.76
N ALA A 413 -11.91 8.52 19.38
CA ALA A 413 -12.59 7.37 19.98
C ALA A 413 -11.93 6.06 19.55
N GLN A 414 -11.60 5.93 18.26
CA GLN A 414 -10.86 4.77 17.73
C GLN A 414 -9.48 4.64 18.40
N MET A 415 -8.75 5.75 18.46
CA MET A 415 -7.43 5.84 19.08
C MET A 415 -7.44 5.47 20.55
N ASN A 416 -8.38 6.02 21.34
CA ASN A 416 -8.53 5.69 22.75
C ASN A 416 -8.83 4.19 22.96
N ASP A 417 -9.67 3.59 22.12
CA ASP A 417 -9.98 2.17 22.23
C ASP A 417 -8.78 1.28 21.90
N LEU A 418 -8.03 1.63 20.84
CA LEU A 418 -6.81 0.92 20.47
C LEU A 418 -5.72 1.04 21.55
N HIS A 419 -5.51 2.22 22.14
CA HIS A 419 -4.53 2.40 23.19
C HIS A 419 -4.82 1.53 24.42
N ARG A 420 -6.09 1.44 24.84
CA ARG A 420 -6.50 0.60 25.96
C ARG A 420 -6.29 -0.89 25.69
N ARG A 421 -6.60 -1.36 24.48
CA ARG A 421 -6.55 -2.79 24.12
C ARG A 421 -5.14 -3.24 23.74
N PHE A 422 -4.37 -2.36 23.12
CA PHE A 422 -3.06 -2.66 22.54
C PHE A 422 -2.02 -1.62 22.95
N PRO A 423 -1.71 -1.50 24.26
CA PRO A 423 -0.74 -0.50 24.75
C PRO A 423 0.67 -0.66 24.17
N GLN A 424 0.99 -1.85 23.62
CA GLN A 424 2.24 -2.11 22.90
C GLN A 424 2.33 -1.45 21.52
N ILE A 425 1.19 -1.07 20.91
CA ILE A 425 1.18 -0.36 19.63
C ILE A 425 1.53 1.10 19.90
N GLN A 426 2.63 1.58 19.31
CA GLN A 426 3.18 2.91 19.54
C GLN A 426 3.06 3.83 18.32
N ALA A 427 2.30 3.41 17.31
CA ALA A 427 2.11 4.17 16.08
C ALA A 427 0.72 3.90 15.49
N VAL A 428 0.10 4.95 14.93
CA VAL A 428 -1.12 4.85 14.12
C VAL A 428 -0.97 5.74 12.88
N SER A 429 -1.78 5.47 11.86
CA SER A 429 -1.91 6.36 10.71
C SER A 429 -3.37 6.61 10.36
N HIS A 430 -3.68 7.75 9.75
CA HIS A 430 -5.05 8.11 9.35
C HIS A 430 -5.19 8.22 7.83
N PHE A 431 -6.07 7.39 7.27
CA PHE A 431 -6.42 7.36 5.86
C PHE A 431 -7.73 8.16 5.63
N SER A 432 -7.71 9.27 4.91
CA SER A 432 -6.56 10.03 4.39
C SER A 432 -6.77 11.54 4.62
N TYR A 433 -5.77 12.36 4.30
CA TYR A 433 -5.88 13.82 4.37
C TYR A 433 -7.11 14.33 3.62
N GLU A 434 -7.35 13.80 2.42
CA GLU A 434 -8.48 14.19 1.58
C GLU A 434 -9.84 13.83 2.19
N TRP A 435 -9.90 12.81 3.06
CA TRP A 435 -11.15 12.43 3.73
C TRP A 435 -11.43 13.34 4.94
N GLN A 436 -10.38 13.88 5.56
CA GLN A 436 -10.50 14.85 6.66
C GLN A 436 -10.73 16.28 6.15
N THR A 437 -10.36 16.57 4.89
CA THR A 437 -10.51 17.89 4.27
C THR A 437 -11.14 17.80 2.86
N PRO A 438 -12.39 17.32 2.72
CA PRO A 438 -12.97 17.00 1.41
C PRO A 438 -13.14 18.22 0.49
N GLU A 439 -13.46 19.40 1.04
CA GLU A 439 -13.57 20.65 0.28
C GLU A 439 -12.21 21.08 -0.28
N LEU A 440 -11.18 21.14 0.58
CA LEU A 440 -9.81 21.46 0.18
C LEU A 440 -9.27 20.44 -0.83
N ALA A 441 -9.58 19.15 -0.65
CA ALA A 441 -9.18 18.11 -1.59
C ALA A 441 -9.82 18.29 -2.97
N ARG A 442 -11.06 18.79 -3.04
CA ARG A 442 -11.72 19.11 -4.31
C ARG A 442 -11.03 20.28 -5.01
N GLU A 443 -10.68 21.33 -4.28
CA GLU A 443 -9.97 22.50 -4.82
C GLU A 443 -8.56 22.14 -5.31
N ARG A 444 -7.83 21.31 -4.55
CA ARG A 444 -6.50 20.82 -4.95
C ARG A 444 -6.52 19.89 -6.16
N LYS A 445 -7.63 19.17 -6.39
CA LYS A 445 -7.81 18.31 -7.58
C LYS A 445 -8.09 19.11 -8.85
N PHE A 446 -8.86 20.18 -8.73
CA PHE A 446 -9.35 20.98 -9.84
C PHE A 446 -8.99 22.43 -9.55
N CYS A 447 -7.82 22.85 -10.03
CA CYS A 447 -7.27 24.17 -9.76
C CYS A 447 -8.38 25.20 -9.98
N PRO A 448 -8.73 26.04 -8.99
CA PRO A 448 -9.76 27.05 -9.21
C PRO A 448 -9.32 27.90 -10.41
N THR A 449 -10.21 28.03 -11.40
CA THR A 449 -10.00 29.03 -12.45
C THR A 449 -9.88 30.40 -11.78
N PRO A 450 -8.92 31.24 -12.20
CA PRO A 450 -8.75 32.60 -11.68
C PRO A 450 -10.04 33.40 -11.66
#